data_AF-A0A7L3SJ93-F1
#
_entry.id   AF-A0A7L3SJ93-F1
#
_cell.length_a   1.000
_cell.length_b   1.000
_cell.length_c   1.000
_cell.angle_alpha   90.00
_cell.angle_beta   90.00
_cell.angle_gamma   90.00
#
_symmetry.space_group_name_H-M   'P 1'
#
loop_
_entity.id
_entity.type
_entity.pdbx_description
1 polymer ?
#
loop_
_entity_poly.entity_id
_entity_poly.type
_entity_poly.pdbx_seq_one_letter_code
_entity_poly.pdbx_strand_id
1 'polypeptide(L)'
;PAADVKVEVLQKPFLCHRRTKWGDMMLVHYEGYLERDGSMFHSTHKHNNGQPMWFTLGIREAIKGWDKGLKDMCVGEKRKLTIPPALAYGKEGKGKIPPESTLIFNIDLLEIRNGPRSHESFQEMDLNDDWKLSKQEVKIYLKKEFEKHGAVVNETQHDALVEDIFDKEDEDNDGFISAREFTYKHDEL
;
A
#
# COMPACT_ATOMS: atom_id res chain seq x y z
N PRO A 1 -25.50 -6.19 -9.12
CA PRO A 1 -24.52 -5.09 -8.89
C PRO A 1 -23.18 -5.67 -8.43
N ALA A 2 -22.06 -5.14 -8.93
CA ALA A 2 -20.75 -5.52 -8.40
C ALA A 2 -20.66 -5.12 -6.91
N ALA A 3 -19.97 -5.93 -6.10
CA ALA A 3 -19.75 -5.59 -4.71
C ALA A 3 -18.93 -4.29 -4.61
N ASP A 4 -19.34 -3.38 -3.72
CA ASP A 4 -18.69 -2.10 -3.53
C ASP A 4 -18.56 -1.74 -2.05
N VAL A 5 -17.63 -0.84 -1.74
CA VAL A 5 -17.36 -0.37 -0.38
C VAL A 5 -18.25 0.82 -0.09
N LYS A 6 -18.95 0.81 1.05
CA LYS A 6 -19.60 2.02 1.55
C LYS A 6 -18.56 2.87 2.28
N VAL A 7 -18.35 4.10 1.82
CA VAL A 7 -17.41 5.05 2.41
C VAL A 7 -18.18 6.17 3.09
N GLU A 8 -17.92 6.38 4.38
CA GLU A 8 -18.49 7.49 5.16
C GLU A 8 -17.33 8.33 5.71
N VAL A 9 -17.29 9.63 5.39
CA VAL A 9 -16.28 10.55 5.94
C VAL A 9 -16.78 11.09 7.27
N LEU A 10 -16.13 10.68 8.35
CA LEU A 10 -16.51 11.04 9.72
C LEU A 10 -15.97 12.42 10.12
N GLN A 11 -14.79 12.77 9.62
CA GLN A 11 -14.12 14.03 9.92
C GLN A 11 -13.23 14.41 8.74
N LYS A 12 -13.14 15.70 8.42
CA LYS A 12 -12.18 16.26 7.46
C LYS A 12 -11.29 17.31 8.13
N PRO A 13 -10.04 17.48 7.67
CA PRO A 13 -9.22 18.60 8.11
C PRO A 13 -9.80 19.92 7.58
N PHE A 14 -9.43 21.03 8.23
CA PHE A 14 -9.83 22.37 7.78
C PHE A 14 -9.23 22.72 6.41
N LEU A 15 -7.97 22.35 6.18
CA LEU A 15 -7.27 22.47 4.89
C LEU A 15 -6.77 21.11 4.44
N CYS A 16 -6.88 20.85 3.14
CA CYS A 16 -6.35 19.65 2.51
C CYS A 16 -5.37 20.05 1.40
N HIS A 17 -4.08 19.95 1.70
CA HIS A 17 -3.01 20.31 0.76
C HIS A 17 -2.68 19.18 -0.23
N ARG A 18 -2.89 17.92 0.17
CA ARG A 18 -2.64 16.72 -0.62
C ARG A 18 -3.72 15.69 -0.34
N ARG A 19 -4.14 14.97 -1.38
CA ARG A 19 -5.05 13.82 -1.31
C ARG A 19 -4.31 12.55 -1.68
N THR A 20 -4.71 11.44 -1.07
CA THR A 20 -4.15 10.11 -1.39
C THR A 20 -4.47 9.72 -2.82
N LYS A 21 -3.44 9.25 -3.53
CA LYS A 21 -3.55 8.62 -4.84
C LYS A 21 -2.89 7.25 -4.81
N TRP A 22 -3.14 6.46 -5.85
CA TRP A 22 -2.49 5.16 -6.00
C TRP A 22 -0.97 5.31 -5.98
N GLY A 23 -0.31 4.37 -5.29
CA GLY A 23 1.12 4.39 -5.00
C GLY A 23 1.51 5.23 -3.79
N ASP A 24 0.62 6.00 -3.17
CA ASP A 24 0.95 6.71 -1.93
C ASP A 24 1.09 5.74 -0.76
N MET A 25 2.09 5.98 0.08
CA MET A 25 2.20 5.39 1.40
C MET A 25 1.38 6.20 2.40
N MET A 26 0.49 5.52 3.11
CA MET A 26 -0.42 6.10 4.09
C MET A 26 -0.06 5.61 5.48
N LEU A 27 0.18 6.52 6.41
CA LEU A 27 0.29 6.18 7.82
C LEU A 27 -1.11 6.26 8.45
N VAL A 28 -1.62 5.13 8.94
CA VAL A 28 -2.99 5.05 9.44
C VAL A 28 -3.08 4.45 10.85
N HIS A 29 -4.00 4.99 11.62
CA HIS A 29 -4.62 4.25 12.72
C HIS A 29 -5.92 3.64 12.24
N TYR A 30 -6.21 2.43 12.71
CA TYR A 30 -7.49 1.82 12.39
C TYR A 30 -8.01 0.90 13.49
N GLU A 31 -9.31 0.68 13.41
CA GLU A 31 -10.05 -0.31 14.18
C GLU A 31 -10.94 -1.09 13.23
N GLY A 32 -10.91 -2.42 13.34
CA GLY A 32 -11.67 -3.34 12.51
C GLY A 32 -12.67 -4.13 13.34
N TYR A 33 -13.91 -4.18 12.85
CA TYR A 33 -15.05 -4.81 13.51
C TYR A 33 -15.81 -5.73 12.55
N LEU A 34 -16.40 -6.80 13.09
CA LEU A 34 -17.38 -7.61 12.34
C LEU A 34 -18.73 -6.89 12.36
N GLU A 35 -19.34 -6.68 11.20
CA GLU A 35 -20.64 -5.99 11.11
C GLU A 35 -21.73 -6.74 11.91
N ARG A 36 -21.72 -8.08 11.83
CA ARG A 36 -22.79 -8.94 12.35
C ARG A 36 -23.03 -8.82 13.86
N ASP A 37 -21.98 -8.56 14.63
CA ASP A 37 -22.01 -8.61 16.11
C ASP A 37 -21.27 -7.42 16.75
N GLY A 38 -20.64 -6.56 15.95
CA GLY A 38 -19.87 -5.40 16.42
C GLY A 38 -18.56 -5.77 17.12
N SER A 39 -18.15 -7.04 17.10
CA SER A 39 -16.93 -7.47 17.77
C SER A 39 -15.68 -6.92 17.05
N MET A 40 -14.78 -6.33 17.83
CA MET A 40 -13.48 -5.85 17.32
C MET A 40 -12.56 -7.04 17.08
N PHE A 41 -12.11 -7.23 15.84
CA PHE A 41 -11.13 -8.26 15.51
C PHE A 41 -9.68 -7.74 15.56
N HIS A 42 -9.47 -6.45 15.26
CA HIS A 42 -8.15 -5.82 15.29
C HIS A 42 -8.22 -4.30 15.53
N SER A 43 -7.15 -3.73 16.07
CA SER A 43 -6.98 -2.29 16.26
C SER A 43 -5.50 -1.98 16.44
N THR A 44 -4.98 -0.97 15.75
CA THR A 44 -3.57 -0.52 15.94
C THR A 44 -3.29 -0.07 17.36
N HIS A 45 -4.27 0.55 18.03
CA HIS A 45 -4.10 1.03 19.39
C HIS A 45 -3.91 -0.12 20.40
N LYS A 46 -4.63 -1.23 20.21
CA LYS A 46 -4.60 -2.37 21.15
C LYS A 46 -3.62 -3.47 20.76
N HIS A 47 -3.46 -3.72 19.48
CA HIS A 47 -2.75 -4.90 18.97
C HIS A 47 -1.39 -4.57 18.33
N ASN A 48 -1.05 -3.28 18.18
CA ASN A 48 0.23 -2.83 17.62
C ASN A 48 0.96 -1.86 18.57
N ASN A 49 0.87 -2.09 19.89
CA ASN A 49 1.54 -1.27 20.91
C ASN A 49 1.24 0.23 20.81
N GLY A 50 0.05 0.60 20.34
CA GLY A 50 -0.32 2.01 20.13
C GLY A 50 0.26 2.63 18.85
N GLN A 51 1.04 1.89 18.05
CA GLN A 51 1.71 2.41 16.87
C GLN A 51 0.81 2.36 15.63
N PRO A 52 0.77 3.43 14.82
CA PRO A 52 0.11 3.40 13.52
C PRO A 52 0.84 2.46 12.54
N MET A 53 0.17 2.12 11.44
CA MET A 53 0.68 1.20 10.42
C MET A 53 0.83 1.92 9.08
N TRP A 54 1.92 1.64 8.36
CA TRP A 54 2.08 2.06 6.97
C TRP A 54 1.34 1.09 6.04
N PHE A 55 0.72 1.65 5.01
CA PHE A 55 0.00 0.92 3.97
C PHE A 55 0.16 1.64 2.63
N THR A 56 0.44 0.93 1.55
CA THR A 56 0.57 1.48 0.20
C THR A 56 -0.74 1.30 -0.56
N LEU A 57 -1.30 2.42 -1.01
CA LEU A 57 -2.62 2.44 -1.64
C LEU A 57 -2.56 1.93 -3.09
N GLY A 58 -3.45 1.01 -3.46
CA GLY A 58 -3.69 0.63 -4.86
C GLY A 58 -2.86 -0.54 -5.38
N ILE A 59 -2.02 -1.15 -4.54
CA ILE A 59 -1.19 -2.30 -4.91
C ILE A 59 -1.68 -3.62 -4.31
N ARG A 60 -2.90 -3.67 -3.76
CA ARG A 60 -3.45 -4.83 -3.05
C ARG A 60 -2.57 -5.35 -1.90
N GLU A 61 -1.82 -4.47 -1.24
CA GLU A 61 -1.00 -4.82 -0.06
C GLU A 61 -1.88 -5.31 1.10
N ALA A 62 -3.13 -4.82 1.17
CA ALA A 62 -4.13 -5.23 2.14
C ALA A 62 -5.38 -5.79 1.42
N ILE A 63 -6.57 -5.56 1.98
CA ILE A 63 -7.83 -5.99 1.36
C ILE A 63 -8.25 -5.04 0.24
N LYS A 64 -8.89 -5.57 -0.80
CA LYS A 64 -9.38 -4.79 -1.96
C LYS A 64 -10.27 -3.61 -1.57
N GLY A 65 -11.01 -3.75 -0.45
CA GLY A 65 -11.87 -2.70 0.05
C GLY A 65 -11.12 -1.47 0.57
N TRP A 66 -9.87 -1.62 1.03
CA TRP A 66 -9.03 -0.48 1.40
C TRP A 66 -8.59 0.32 0.17
N ASP A 67 -8.15 -0.36 -0.88
CA ASP A 67 -7.77 0.29 -2.16
C ASP A 67 -8.91 1.14 -2.74
N LYS A 68 -10.15 0.64 -2.65
CA LYS A 68 -11.34 1.38 -3.08
C LYS A 68 -11.73 2.50 -2.11
N GLY A 69 -11.68 2.24 -0.81
CA GLY A 69 -12.24 3.11 0.23
C GLY A 69 -11.34 4.27 0.66
N LEU A 70 -10.03 4.21 0.38
CA LEU A 70 -9.04 5.14 0.91
C LEU A 70 -8.44 6.10 -0.12
N LYS A 71 -8.93 6.09 -1.37
CA LYS A 71 -8.59 7.09 -2.38
C LYS A 71 -9.15 8.48 -2.02
N ASP A 72 -8.47 9.54 -2.43
CA ASP A 72 -8.90 10.93 -2.26
C ASP A 72 -9.08 11.37 -0.80
N MET A 73 -8.32 10.79 0.12
CA MET A 73 -8.33 11.07 1.56
C MET A 73 -7.26 12.11 1.91
N CYS A 74 -7.57 13.00 2.85
CA CYS A 74 -6.65 14.03 3.33
C CYS A 74 -6.02 13.67 4.68
N VAL A 75 -4.80 14.13 4.96
CA VAL A 75 -4.20 14.01 6.30
C VAL A 75 -5.11 14.66 7.35
N GLY A 76 -5.39 13.95 8.45
CA GLY A 76 -6.35 14.33 9.49
C GLY A 76 -7.81 13.98 9.19
N GLU A 77 -8.09 13.38 8.03
CA GLU A 77 -9.41 12.83 7.71
C GLU A 77 -9.65 11.52 8.46
N LYS A 78 -10.90 11.26 8.81
CA LYS A 78 -11.36 9.99 9.39
C LYS A 78 -12.46 9.40 8.53
N ARG A 79 -12.38 8.11 8.25
CA ARG A 79 -13.38 7.38 7.44
C ARG A 79 -13.90 6.16 8.17
N LYS A 80 -15.17 5.85 7.92
CA LYS A 80 -15.76 4.56 8.17
C LYS A 80 -15.97 3.84 6.83
N LEU A 81 -15.44 2.63 6.73
CA LEU A 81 -15.64 1.76 5.57
C LEU A 81 -16.51 0.57 5.98
N THR A 82 -17.55 0.27 5.22
CA THR A 82 -18.27 -1.02 5.28
C THR A 82 -17.90 -1.82 4.05
N ILE A 83 -17.20 -2.93 4.26
CA ILE A 83 -16.54 -3.71 3.21
C ILE A 83 -17.21 -5.09 3.14
N PRO A 84 -17.91 -5.44 2.03
CA PRO A 84 -18.50 -6.76 1.86
C PRO A 84 -17.41 -7.84 1.73
N PRO A 85 -17.73 -9.12 2.01
CA PRO A 85 -16.74 -10.20 2.05
C PRO A 85 -15.94 -10.35 0.75
N ALA A 86 -16.57 -10.14 -0.42
CA ALA A 86 -15.92 -10.20 -1.73
C ALA A 86 -14.76 -9.19 -1.92
N LEU A 87 -14.73 -8.11 -1.13
CA LEU A 87 -13.67 -7.10 -1.11
C LEU A 87 -12.81 -7.18 0.17
N ALA A 88 -13.03 -8.19 1.01
CA ALA A 88 -12.31 -8.46 2.24
C ALA A 88 -11.63 -9.84 2.17
N TYR A 89 -11.97 -10.77 3.07
CA TYR A 89 -11.38 -12.11 3.16
C TYR A 89 -12.27 -13.23 2.60
N GLY A 90 -13.36 -12.88 1.90
CA GLY A 90 -14.18 -13.80 1.12
C GLY A 90 -14.75 -15.00 1.89
N LYS A 91 -14.90 -16.12 1.17
CA LYS A 91 -15.48 -17.38 1.66
C LYS A 91 -14.62 -18.10 2.68
N GLU A 92 -13.35 -17.77 2.77
CA GLU A 92 -12.40 -18.47 3.63
C GLU A 92 -12.26 -17.78 4.99
N GLY A 93 -12.40 -16.45 5.03
CA GLY A 93 -12.10 -15.67 6.23
C GLY A 93 -10.60 -15.62 6.52
N LYS A 94 -10.23 -15.13 7.71
CA LYS A 94 -8.84 -15.09 8.17
C LYS A 94 -8.74 -14.90 9.68
N GLY A 95 -8.10 -15.83 10.39
CA GLY A 95 -7.85 -15.72 11.84
C GLY A 95 -9.15 -15.52 12.64
N LYS A 96 -9.33 -14.34 13.24
CA LYS A 96 -10.54 -13.97 14.00
C LYS A 96 -11.74 -13.60 13.12
N ILE A 97 -11.57 -13.53 11.80
CA ILE A 97 -12.59 -13.11 10.84
C ILE A 97 -13.20 -14.35 10.19
N PRO A 98 -14.48 -14.67 10.44
CA PRO A 98 -15.14 -15.82 9.82
C PRO A 98 -15.33 -15.67 8.31
N PRO A 99 -15.59 -16.79 7.60
CA PRO A 99 -16.11 -16.80 6.24
C PRO A 99 -17.26 -15.80 6.00
N GLU A 100 -17.30 -15.22 4.82
CA GLU A 100 -18.40 -14.36 4.34
C GLU A 100 -18.72 -13.18 5.29
N SER A 101 -17.72 -12.68 6.02
CA SER A 101 -17.90 -11.55 6.94
C SER A 101 -17.85 -10.20 6.24
N THR A 102 -18.88 -9.39 6.43
CA THR A 102 -18.83 -7.93 6.19
C THR A 102 -18.04 -7.27 7.32
N LEU A 103 -17.08 -6.42 6.95
CA LEU A 103 -16.19 -5.74 7.88
C LEU A 103 -16.53 -4.26 7.97
N ILE A 104 -16.42 -3.70 9.17
CA ILE A 104 -16.46 -2.26 9.40
C ILE A 104 -15.07 -1.82 9.84
N PHE A 105 -14.51 -0.82 9.17
CA PHE A 105 -13.27 -0.18 9.58
C PHE A 105 -13.51 1.28 9.93
N ASN A 106 -12.96 1.74 11.04
CA ASN A 106 -12.74 3.16 11.30
C ASN A 106 -11.26 3.43 11.08
N ILE A 107 -10.93 4.39 10.21
CA ILE A 107 -9.57 4.66 9.74
C ILE A 107 -9.29 6.15 9.86
N ASP A 108 -8.17 6.46 10.52
CA ASP A 108 -7.64 7.81 10.67
C ASP A 108 -6.37 7.91 9.82
N LEU A 109 -6.28 8.93 8.95
CA LEU A 109 -5.09 9.18 8.14
C LEU A 109 -4.17 10.19 8.83
N LEU A 110 -2.96 9.76 9.18
CA LEU A 110 -1.99 10.57 9.93
C LEU A 110 -0.97 11.23 9.01
N GLU A 111 -0.54 10.54 7.95
CA GLU A 111 0.51 11.02 7.05
C GLU A 111 0.35 10.42 5.65
N ILE A 112 0.77 11.16 4.63
CA ILE A 112 0.90 10.67 3.25
C ILE A 112 2.35 10.88 2.82
N ARG A 113 2.99 9.81 2.36
CA ARG A 113 4.30 9.83 1.71
C ARG A 113 4.18 9.32 0.28
N ASN A 114 5.14 9.73 -0.55
CA ASN A 114 5.33 9.08 -1.84
C ASN A 114 5.77 7.63 -1.57
N GLY A 115 5.11 6.68 -2.23
CA GLY A 115 5.51 5.28 -2.13
C GLY A 115 6.74 4.98 -2.97
N PRO A 116 7.23 3.73 -2.87
CA PRO A 116 8.53 3.33 -3.41
C PRO A 116 8.63 3.38 -4.94
N ARG A 117 7.51 3.44 -5.67
CA ARG A 117 7.50 3.64 -7.13
C ARG A 117 7.02 5.03 -7.57
N SER A 118 7.32 6.06 -6.77
CA SER A 118 7.01 7.44 -7.15
C SER A 118 8.03 8.01 -8.14
N HIS A 119 7.69 9.09 -8.85
CA HIS A 119 8.65 9.79 -9.70
C HIS A 119 9.90 10.26 -8.93
N GLU A 120 9.73 10.70 -7.68
CA GLU A 120 10.84 11.08 -6.82
C GLU A 120 11.72 9.86 -6.49
N SER A 121 11.11 8.71 -6.18
CA SER A 121 11.85 7.45 -5.95
C SER A 121 12.61 7.00 -7.21
N PHE A 122 12.00 7.17 -8.39
CA PHE A 122 12.67 6.88 -9.66
C PHE A 122 13.92 7.74 -9.82
N GLN A 123 13.81 9.05 -9.60
CA GLN A 123 14.94 9.98 -9.70
C GLN A 123 16.03 9.71 -8.65
N GLU A 124 15.67 9.21 -7.46
CA GLU A 124 16.66 8.79 -6.47
C GLU A 124 17.41 7.52 -6.88
N MET A 125 16.78 6.66 -7.69
CA MET A 125 17.34 5.41 -8.18
C MET A 125 18.17 5.58 -9.46
N ASP A 126 17.74 6.45 -10.36
CA ASP A 126 18.41 6.77 -11.63
C ASP A 126 19.66 7.62 -11.35
N LEU A 127 20.82 6.96 -11.20
CA LEU A 127 22.06 7.60 -10.75
C LEU A 127 22.80 8.30 -11.88
N ASN A 128 22.47 7.97 -13.13
CA ASN A 128 23.10 8.52 -14.32
C ASN A 128 22.18 9.45 -15.14
N ASP A 129 20.96 9.71 -14.64
CA ASP A 129 19.93 10.57 -15.24
C ASP A 129 19.54 10.16 -16.68
N ASP A 130 19.58 8.86 -16.99
CA ASP A 130 19.29 8.33 -18.34
C ASP A 130 17.83 7.90 -18.55
N TRP A 131 16.97 8.15 -17.56
CA TRP A 131 15.53 7.89 -17.56
C TRP A 131 15.15 6.40 -17.62
N LYS A 132 16.06 5.52 -17.20
CA LYS A 132 15.82 4.09 -17.07
C LYS A 132 16.65 3.54 -15.90
N LEU A 133 16.20 2.45 -15.32
CA LEU A 133 16.87 1.84 -14.17
C LEU A 133 17.60 0.59 -14.61
N SER A 134 18.92 0.59 -14.43
CA SER A 134 19.74 -0.60 -14.57
C SER A 134 19.64 -1.51 -13.33
N LYS A 135 19.95 -2.80 -13.50
CA LYS A 135 20.04 -3.74 -12.36
C LYS A 135 20.96 -3.24 -11.25
N GLN A 136 22.03 -2.54 -11.60
CA GLN A 136 23.00 -2.00 -10.64
C GLN A 136 22.38 -0.88 -9.80
N GLU A 137 21.62 0.02 -10.41
CA GLU A 137 20.94 1.12 -9.71
C GLU A 137 19.89 0.60 -8.74
N VAL A 138 19.06 -0.34 -9.19
CA VAL A 138 18.08 -1.01 -8.33
C VAL A 138 18.77 -1.74 -7.18
N LYS A 139 19.90 -2.43 -7.45
CA LYS A 139 20.70 -3.09 -6.41
C LYS A 139 21.25 -2.09 -5.38
N ILE A 140 21.76 -0.94 -5.82
CA ILE A 140 22.30 0.09 -4.93
C ILE A 140 21.19 0.67 -4.04
N TYR A 141 20.04 0.97 -4.63
CA TYR A 141 18.89 1.53 -3.90
C TYR A 141 18.38 0.58 -2.82
N LEU A 142 18.07 -0.67 -3.20
CA LEU A 142 17.57 -1.67 -2.26
C LEU A 142 18.55 -1.90 -1.11
N LYS A 143 19.87 -1.97 -1.39
CA LYS A 143 20.89 -2.13 -0.35
C LYS A 143 20.83 -0.98 0.67
N LYS A 144 20.75 0.27 0.20
CA LYS A 144 20.62 1.45 1.08
C LYS A 144 19.34 1.39 1.92
N GLU A 145 18.22 0.98 1.34
CA GLU A 145 16.95 0.87 2.06
C GLU A 145 16.98 -0.24 3.14
N PHE A 146 17.55 -1.41 2.85
CA PHE A 146 17.73 -2.46 3.86
C PHE A 146 18.64 -2.02 5.02
N GLU A 147 19.77 -1.35 4.71
CA GLU A 147 20.69 -0.83 5.72
C GLU A 147 20.04 0.22 6.62
N LYS A 148 19.24 1.12 6.04
CA LYS A 148 18.47 2.15 6.76
C LYS A 148 17.47 1.55 7.74
N HIS A 149 16.89 0.39 7.42
CA HIS A 149 15.98 -0.34 8.29
C HIS A 149 16.66 -1.37 9.22
N GLY A 150 18.00 -1.38 9.27
CA GLY A 150 18.77 -2.24 10.18
C GLY A 150 18.76 -3.73 9.81
N ALA A 151 18.42 -4.07 8.57
CA ALA A 151 18.45 -5.43 8.07
C ALA A 151 19.85 -5.79 7.53
N VAL A 152 20.35 -6.97 7.89
CA VAL A 152 21.61 -7.49 7.34
C VAL A 152 21.36 -8.03 5.94
N VAL A 153 22.03 -7.45 4.95
CA VAL A 153 21.86 -7.82 3.54
C VAL A 153 22.78 -8.99 3.20
N ASN A 154 22.20 -10.11 2.76
CA ASN A 154 22.94 -11.17 2.08
C ASN A 154 23.00 -10.87 0.58
N GLU A 155 24.20 -10.70 0.01
CA GLU A 155 24.40 -10.34 -1.40
C GLU A 155 23.69 -11.28 -2.37
N THR A 156 23.71 -12.60 -2.12
CA THR A 156 23.08 -13.59 -3.03
C THR A 156 21.56 -13.47 -3.05
N GLN A 157 20.93 -13.16 -1.92
CA GLN A 157 19.49 -12.94 -1.85
C GLN A 157 19.11 -11.63 -2.53
N HIS A 158 19.99 -10.64 -2.43
CA HIS A 158 19.78 -9.33 -3.02
C HIS A 158 19.86 -9.37 -4.55
N ASP A 159 20.79 -10.15 -5.11
CA ASP A 159 20.88 -10.37 -6.55
C ASP A 159 19.65 -11.13 -7.07
N ALA A 160 19.23 -12.20 -6.38
CA ALA A 160 18.02 -12.93 -6.76
C ALA A 160 16.75 -12.05 -6.71
N LEU A 161 16.66 -11.13 -5.75
CA LEU A 161 15.55 -10.18 -5.67
C LEU A 161 15.56 -9.19 -6.85
N VAL A 162 16.74 -8.67 -7.22
CA VAL A 162 16.86 -7.77 -8.37
C VAL A 162 16.48 -8.48 -9.66
N GLU A 163 16.90 -9.74 -9.86
CA GLU A 163 16.49 -10.52 -11.02
C GLU A 163 14.96 -10.72 -11.07
N ASP A 164 14.33 -11.11 -9.95
CA ASP A 164 12.86 -11.29 -9.88
C ASP A 164 12.10 -9.98 -10.13
N ILE A 165 12.68 -8.82 -9.79
CA ILE A 165 12.11 -7.51 -10.12
C ILE A 165 12.15 -7.29 -11.63
N PHE A 166 13.30 -7.50 -12.28
CA PHE A 166 13.43 -7.29 -13.72
C PHE A 166 12.57 -8.27 -14.52
N ASP A 167 12.52 -9.55 -14.11
CA ASP A 167 11.66 -10.56 -14.75
C ASP A 167 10.17 -10.18 -14.76
N LYS A 168 9.72 -9.31 -13.84
CA LYS A 168 8.33 -8.86 -13.72
C LYS A 168 8.07 -7.50 -14.35
N GLU A 169 9.04 -6.59 -14.29
CA GLU A 169 8.83 -5.17 -14.58
C GLU A 169 9.49 -4.73 -15.90
N ASP A 170 10.51 -5.42 -16.39
CA ASP A 170 11.11 -5.20 -17.72
C ASP A 170 10.20 -5.87 -18.78
N GLU A 171 9.25 -5.11 -19.31
CA GLU A 171 8.22 -5.65 -20.20
C GLU A 171 8.73 -5.84 -21.63
N ASP A 172 9.62 -4.96 -22.09
CA ASP A 172 10.19 -5.04 -23.43
C ASP A 172 11.49 -5.86 -23.51
N ASN A 173 11.97 -6.36 -22.37
CA ASN A 173 13.14 -7.22 -22.21
C ASN A 173 14.43 -6.54 -22.72
N ASP A 174 14.54 -5.23 -22.56
CA ASP A 174 15.74 -4.47 -22.97
C ASP A 174 16.86 -4.49 -21.90
N GLY A 175 16.58 -5.06 -20.73
CA GLY A 175 17.49 -5.17 -19.60
C GLY A 175 17.47 -3.95 -18.67
N PHE A 176 16.52 -3.04 -18.86
CA PHE A 176 16.29 -1.84 -18.04
C PHE A 176 14.82 -1.75 -17.61
N ILE A 177 14.54 -0.96 -16.59
CA ILE A 177 13.17 -0.57 -16.23
C ILE A 177 13.01 0.91 -16.55
N SER A 178 12.32 1.22 -17.64
CA SER A 178 12.05 2.60 -18.04
C SER A 178 11.15 3.31 -17.01
N ALA A 179 11.14 4.64 -17.03
CA ALA A 179 10.21 5.43 -16.21
C ALA A 179 8.73 5.02 -16.40
N ARG A 180 8.38 4.52 -17.60
CA ARG A 180 7.03 4.05 -17.95
C ARG A 180 6.71 2.69 -17.35
N GLU A 181 7.68 1.79 -17.28
CA GLU A 181 7.53 0.47 -16.63
C GLU A 181 7.54 0.61 -15.11
N PHE A 182 8.36 1.52 -14.59
CA PHE A 182 8.43 1.79 -13.17
C PHE A 182 7.13 2.35 -12.59
N THR A 183 6.38 3.15 -13.36
CA THR A 183 5.12 3.71 -12.90
C THR A 183 4.05 2.63 -12.83
N TYR A 184 3.31 2.59 -11.71
CA TYR A 184 2.23 1.63 -11.50
C TYR A 184 1.27 1.56 -12.69
N LYS A 185 1.41 0.51 -13.51
CA LYS A 185 0.38 0.11 -14.43
C LYS A 185 -0.75 -0.44 -13.59
N HIS A 186 -1.81 0.35 -13.51
CA HIS A 186 -3.05 -0.19 -13.03
C HIS A 186 -3.51 -1.16 -14.11
N ASP A 187 -3.85 -2.38 -13.70
CA ASP A 187 -4.82 -3.19 -14.42
C ASP A 187 -6.10 -2.34 -14.52
N GLU A 188 -6.14 -1.41 -15.47
CA GLU A 188 -7.37 -0.89 -16.01
C GLU A 188 -8.02 -2.08 -16.70
N LEU A 189 -8.90 -2.77 -15.96
CA LEU A 189 -10.17 -3.40 -16.37
C LEU A 189 -10.82 -4.17 -15.20
#